data_AF-A0A545UEW5-F1
#
_entry.id   AF-A0A545UEW5-F1
#
_cell.length_a   1.000
_cell.length_b   1.000
_cell.length_c   1.000
_cell.angle_alpha   90.00
_cell.angle_beta   90.00
_cell.angle_gamma   90.00
#
_symmetry.space_group_name_H-M   'P 1'
#
loop_
_entity.id
_entity.type
_entity.pdbx_description
1 polymer ?
#
loop_
_entity_poly.entity_id
_entity_poly.type
_entity_poly.pdbx_seq_one_letter_code
_entity_poly.pdbx_strand_id
1 'polypeptide(L)'
;MALIKRLGNLLTADVHAILDLLEEPLVLLKQAIRDMDAEIEKQRQSLNALQKESVRLKEQKQLHDEELKQINQDLDLCFENKSADLARGLVKKKLQLKKLVQQTEQAIEALQKNQTELEAQLEDNLSKYESMCQQSELLMSRENSQVQSQKYSSNFHVTEDEIEIALLNEKQARSQS
;
A
#
# COMPACT_ATOMS: atom_id res chain seq x y z
N MET A 1 -1.30 5.64 -12.64
CA MET A 1 0.17 5.53 -12.47
C MET A 1 0.96 6.83 -12.67
N ALA A 2 0.66 7.72 -13.64
CA ALA A 2 1.49 8.93 -13.86
C ALA A 2 1.22 10.11 -12.91
N LEU A 3 -0.01 10.26 -12.40
CA LEU A 3 -0.36 11.36 -11.48
C LEU A 3 0.16 11.14 -10.07
N ILE A 4 0.03 9.91 -9.54
CA ILE A 4 0.42 9.54 -8.17
C ILE A 4 1.94 9.59 -7.98
N LYS A 5 2.74 9.10 -8.94
CA LYS A 5 4.21 9.21 -8.92
C LYS A 5 4.70 10.67 -9.04
N ARG A 6 3.97 11.52 -9.77
CA ARG A 6 4.28 12.95 -9.87
C ARG A 6 3.96 13.68 -8.58
N LEU A 7 2.79 13.45 -7.98
CA LEU A 7 2.42 14.10 -6.72
C LEU A 7 3.30 13.64 -5.55
N GLY A 8 3.59 12.34 -5.41
CA GLY A 8 4.43 11.84 -4.30
C GLY A 8 5.85 12.45 -4.27
N ASN A 9 6.46 12.64 -5.45
CA ASN A 9 7.77 13.27 -5.57
C ASN A 9 7.70 14.81 -5.51
N LEU A 10 6.60 15.45 -5.92
CA LEU A 10 6.40 16.89 -5.74
C LEU A 10 6.13 17.26 -4.27
N LEU A 11 5.42 16.41 -3.54
CA LEU A 11 5.03 16.61 -2.15
C LEU A 11 6.19 16.39 -1.15
N THR A 12 7.23 15.66 -1.55
CA THR A 12 8.44 15.49 -0.72
C THR A 12 9.44 16.62 -0.92
N ALA A 13 9.38 17.36 -2.03
CA ALA A 13 10.42 18.32 -2.41
C ALA A 13 10.07 19.79 -2.15
N ASP A 14 8.82 20.25 -2.35
CA ASP A 14 8.47 21.67 -2.13
C ASP A 14 6.95 21.91 -2.03
N VAL A 15 6.35 21.45 -0.93
CA VAL A 15 4.91 21.63 -0.63
C VAL A 15 4.57 23.09 -0.33
N HIS A 16 5.47 23.84 0.31
CA HIS A 16 5.19 25.21 0.74
C HIS A 16 4.97 26.19 -0.43
N ALA A 17 5.74 26.07 -1.52
CA ALA A 17 5.69 27.02 -2.63
C ALA A 17 4.56 26.76 -3.64
N ILE A 18 4.06 25.51 -3.73
CA ILE A 18 3.00 25.13 -4.68
C ILE A 18 1.62 25.11 -3.99
N LEU A 19 1.56 24.90 -2.66
CA LEU A 19 0.32 25.01 -1.89
C LEU A 19 -0.31 26.42 -1.95
N ASP A 20 0.51 27.46 -1.98
CA ASP A 20 0.02 28.86 -2.09
C ASP A 20 -0.58 29.17 -3.47
N LEU A 21 -0.36 28.30 -4.48
CA LEU A 21 -0.81 28.50 -5.86
C LEU A 21 -2.05 27.66 -6.24
N LEU A 22 -2.50 26.75 -5.37
CA LEU A 22 -3.60 25.83 -5.64
C LEU A 22 -4.83 26.21 -4.82
N GLU A 23 -5.95 26.48 -5.50
CA GLU A 23 -7.21 26.94 -4.88
C GLU A 23 -7.87 25.90 -3.95
N GLU A 24 -7.60 24.59 -4.09
CA GLU A 24 -8.17 23.52 -3.23
C GLU A 24 -7.22 22.31 -3.01
N PRO A 25 -6.16 22.44 -2.19
CA PRO A 25 -5.14 21.39 -2.01
C PRO A 25 -5.65 20.14 -1.28
N LEU A 26 -6.63 20.29 -0.39
CA LEU A 26 -7.18 19.19 0.38
C LEU A 26 -8.02 18.22 -0.45
N VAL A 27 -8.69 18.70 -1.49
CA VAL A 27 -9.52 17.87 -2.38
C VAL A 27 -8.61 16.93 -3.19
N LEU A 28 -7.51 17.46 -3.71
CA LEU A 28 -6.51 16.67 -4.45
C LEU A 28 -5.83 15.63 -3.55
N LEU A 29 -5.48 15.99 -2.32
CA LEU A 29 -4.87 15.06 -1.37
C LEU A 29 -5.82 13.92 -0.99
N LYS A 30 -7.10 14.23 -0.71
CA LYS A 30 -8.14 13.22 -0.46
C LYS A 30 -8.34 12.29 -1.64
N GLN A 31 -8.32 12.81 -2.86
CA GLN A 31 -8.42 11.98 -4.06
C GLN A 31 -7.21 11.07 -4.20
N ALA A 32 -6.00 11.59 -3.97
CA ALA A 32 -4.78 10.80 -4.04
C ALA A 32 -4.74 9.69 -2.98
N ILE A 33 -5.23 9.95 -1.76
CA ILE A 33 -5.40 8.94 -0.70
C ILE A 33 -6.34 7.82 -1.16
N ARG A 34 -7.50 8.16 -1.73
CA ARG A 34 -8.47 7.17 -2.25
C ARG A 34 -7.90 6.33 -3.38
N ASP A 35 -7.17 6.96 -4.30
CA ASP A 35 -6.53 6.24 -5.41
C ASP A 35 -5.43 5.30 -4.90
N MET A 36 -4.69 5.71 -3.86
CA MET A 36 -3.67 4.89 -3.20
C MET A 36 -4.29 3.69 -2.47
N ASP A 37 -5.38 3.89 -1.74
CA ASP A 37 -6.15 2.82 -1.08
C ASP A 37 -6.62 1.77 -2.09
N ALA A 38 -7.18 2.21 -3.22
CA ALA A 38 -7.62 1.31 -4.27
C ALA A 38 -6.48 0.48 -4.88
N GLU A 39 -5.29 1.08 -5.06
CA GLU A 39 -4.12 0.37 -5.56
C GLU A 39 -3.57 -0.62 -4.53
N ILE A 40 -3.54 -0.25 -3.24
CA ILE A 40 -3.14 -1.15 -2.14
C ILE A 40 -4.07 -2.37 -2.11
N GLU A 41 -5.38 -2.18 -2.20
CA GLU A 41 -6.34 -3.29 -2.21
C GLU A 41 -6.14 -4.21 -3.42
N LYS A 42 -5.88 -3.64 -4.60
CA LYS A 42 -5.57 -4.43 -5.81
C LYS A 42 -4.26 -5.22 -5.64
N GLN A 43 -3.24 -4.63 -5.04
CA GLN A 43 -1.99 -5.31 -4.74
C GLN A 43 -2.20 -6.46 -3.74
N ARG A 44 -3.00 -6.25 -2.67
CA ARG A 44 -3.36 -7.29 -1.70
C ARG A 44 -4.11 -8.47 -2.33
N GLN A 45 -5.03 -8.19 -3.25
CA GLN A 45 -5.75 -9.22 -4.01
C GLN A 45 -4.80 -10.03 -4.89
N SER A 46 -3.88 -9.33 -5.58
CA SER A 46 -2.86 -9.97 -6.42
C SER A 46 -1.95 -10.87 -5.59
N LEU A 47 -1.48 -10.39 -4.44
CA LEU A 47 -0.65 -11.14 -3.49
C LEU A 47 -1.37 -12.40 -3.01
N ASN A 48 -2.64 -12.30 -2.62
CA ASN A 48 -3.48 -13.45 -2.25
C ASN A 48 -3.60 -14.48 -3.38
N ALA A 49 -3.75 -14.03 -4.64
CA ALA A 49 -3.82 -14.93 -5.79
C ALA A 49 -2.49 -15.68 -5.99
N LEU A 50 -1.36 -14.97 -5.93
CA LEU A 50 -0.03 -15.60 -6.01
C LEU A 50 0.19 -16.59 -4.85
N GLN A 51 -0.26 -16.27 -3.64
CA GLN A 51 -0.12 -17.17 -2.48
C GLN A 51 -0.88 -18.49 -2.70
N LYS A 52 -2.13 -18.42 -3.17
CA LYS A 52 -2.92 -19.62 -3.51
C LYS A 52 -2.25 -20.46 -4.60
N GLU A 53 -1.70 -19.81 -5.62
CA GLU A 53 -0.99 -20.50 -6.70
C GLU A 53 0.28 -21.19 -6.19
N SER A 54 1.07 -20.51 -5.35
CA SER A 54 2.26 -21.08 -4.71
C SER A 54 1.93 -22.31 -3.86
N VAL A 55 0.85 -22.26 -3.08
CA VAL A 55 0.37 -23.42 -2.30
C VAL A 55 0.00 -24.58 -3.23
N ARG A 56 -0.80 -24.33 -4.27
CA ARG A 56 -1.21 -25.35 -5.24
C ARG A 56 -0.01 -26.03 -5.92
N LEU A 57 0.99 -25.26 -6.35
CA LEU A 57 2.19 -25.82 -6.99
C LEU A 57 3.03 -26.63 -6.01
N LYS A 58 3.11 -26.22 -4.74
CA LYS A 58 3.81 -26.98 -3.70
C LYS A 58 3.12 -28.32 -3.41
N GLU A 59 1.79 -28.33 -3.34
CA GLU A 59 1.01 -29.57 -3.20
C GLU A 59 1.22 -30.49 -4.40
N GLN A 60 1.18 -29.96 -5.63
CA GLN A 60 1.44 -30.74 -6.83
C GLN A 60 2.86 -31.32 -6.84
N LYS A 61 3.86 -30.55 -6.42
CA LYS A 61 5.24 -31.02 -6.27
C LYS A 61 5.31 -32.19 -5.27
N GLN A 62 4.66 -32.07 -4.12
CA GLN A 62 4.64 -33.12 -3.11
C GLN A 62 4.08 -34.44 -3.66
N LEU A 63 3.00 -34.38 -4.44
CA LEU A 63 2.45 -35.56 -5.11
C LEU A 63 3.47 -36.20 -6.06
N HIS A 64 4.16 -35.41 -6.87
CA HIS A 64 5.20 -35.92 -7.78
C HIS A 64 6.42 -36.49 -7.02
N ASP A 65 6.78 -35.93 -5.88
CA ASP A 65 7.85 -36.44 -5.02
C ASP A 65 7.46 -37.79 -4.39
N GLU A 66 6.19 -37.97 -4.00
CA GLU A 66 5.66 -39.26 -3.53
C GLU A 66 5.65 -40.31 -4.64
N GLU A 67 5.18 -39.96 -5.83
CA GLU A 67 5.24 -40.83 -7.02
C GLU A 67 6.70 -41.22 -7.35
N LEU A 68 7.66 -40.30 -7.23
CA LEU A 68 9.08 -40.60 -7.41
C LEU A 68 9.59 -41.61 -6.37
N LYS A 69 9.15 -41.52 -5.11
CA LYS A 69 9.52 -42.48 -4.07
C LYS A 69 8.99 -43.87 -4.39
N GLN A 70 7.73 -43.98 -4.82
CA GLN A 70 7.14 -45.25 -5.24
C GLN A 70 7.90 -45.86 -6.43
N ILE A 71 8.18 -45.07 -7.47
CA ILE A 71 8.95 -45.56 -8.63
C ILE A 71 10.35 -46.03 -8.22
N ASN A 72 10.98 -45.42 -7.23
CA ASN A 72 12.28 -45.89 -6.72
C ASN A 72 12.16 -47.26 -6.04
N GLN A 73 11.14 -47.45 -5.20
CA GLN A 73 10.88 -48.75 -4.56
C GLN A 73 10.61 -49.84 -5.61
N ASP A 74 9.79 -49.53 -6.62
CA ASP A 74 9.52 -50.47 -7.73
C ASP A 74 10.78 -50.80 -8.54
N LEU A 75 11.67 -49.81 -8.74
CA LEU A 75 12.95 -50.01 -9.41
C LEU A 75 13.88 -50.94 -8.62
N ASP A 76 13.94 -50.78 -7.29
CA ASP A 76 14.74 -51.64 -6.42
C ASP A 76 14.27 -53.11 -6.55
N LEU A 77 12.95 -53.34 -6.52
CA LEU A 77 12.36 -54.66 -6.77
C LEU A 77 12.65 -55.20 -8.17
N CYS A 78 12.66 -54.36 -9.20
CA CYS A 78 13.00 -54.78 -10.56
C CYS A 78 14.46 -55.21 -10.70
N PHE A 79 15.37 -54.50 -10.01
CA PHE A 79 16.78 -54.85 -10.01
C PHE A 79 17.06 -56.14 -9.24
N GLU A 80 16.38 -56.37 -8.11
CA GLU A 80 16.45 -57.64 -7.37
C GLU A 80 15.99 -58.83 -8.23
N ASN A 81 14.91 -58.64 -9.00
CA ASN A 81 14.32 -59.68 -9.86
C ASN A 81 14.95 -59.77 -11.27
N LYS A 82 16.00 -58.97 -11.56
CA LYS A 82 16.71 -58.92 -12.85
C LYS A 82 15.80 -58.63 -14.06
N SER A 83 14.68 -57.92 -13.88
CA SER A 83 13.73 -57.57 -14.94
C SER A 83 14.13 -56.28 -15.68
N ALA A 84 15.15 -56.37 -16.53
CA ALA A 84 15.78 -55.21 -17.19
C ALA A 84 14.82 -54.37 -18.06
N ASP A 85 13.85 -55.00 -18.74
CA ASP A 85 12.90 -54.30 -19.61
C ASP A 85 11.90 -53.45 -18.81
N LEU A 86 11.43 -53.97 -17.67
CA LEU A 86 10.51 -53.26 -16.79
C LEU A 86 11.22 -52.11 -16.07
N ALA A 87 12.47 -52.32 -15.66
CA ALA A 87 13.33 -51.29 -15.09
C ALA A 87 13.56 -50.12 -16.07
N ARG A 88 13.80 -50.38 -17.37
CA ARG A 88 13.95 -49.32 -18.38
C ARG A 88 12.71 -48.43 -18.49
N GLY A 89 11.51 -49.01 -18.47
CA GLY A 89 10.25 -48.27 -18.48
C GLY A 89 10.09 -47.36 -17.26
N LEU A 90 10.38 -47.89 -16.07
CA LEU A 90 10.34 -47.14 -14.81
C LEU A 90 11.40 -46.02 -14.75
N VAL A 91 12.62 -46.27 -15.24
CA VAL A 91 13.66 -45.23 -15.35
C VAL A 91 13.23 -44.11 -16.28
N LYS A 92 12.60 -44.43 -17.43
CA LYS A 92 12.05 -43.40 -18.33
C LYS A 92 10.99 -42.56 -17.64
N LYS A 93 10.05 -43.18 -16.92
CA LYS A 93 9.01 -42.48 -16.15
C LYS A 93 9.62 -41.60 -15.05
N LYS A 94 10.61 -42.13 -14.30
CA LYS A 94 11.37 -41.39 -13.30
C LYS A 94 12.04 -40.14 -13.86
N LEU A 95 12.69 -40.24 -15.03
CA LEU A 95 13.34 -39.11 -15.68
C LEU A 95 12.35 -38.04 -16.13
N GLN A 96 11.19 -38.45 -16.67
CA GLN A 96 10.12 -37.52 -17.03
C GLN A 96 9.57 -36.79 -15.80
N LEU A 97 9.28 -37.53 -14.73
CA LEU A 97 8.73 -36.98 -13.50
C LEU A 97 9.73 -36.04 -12.80
N LYS A 98 11.03 -36.38 -12.77
CA LYS A 98 12.09 -35.49 -12.27
C LYS A 98 12.16 -34.17 -13.05
N LYS A 99 12.01 -34.20 -14.38
CA LYS A 99 11.98 -32.98 -15.19
C LYS A 99 10.76 -32.12 -14.86
N LEU A 100 9.60 -32.74 -14.64
CA LEU A 100 8.39 -32.03 -14.20
C LEU A 100 8.58 -31.39 -12.82
N VAL A 101 9.11 -32.13 -11.86
CA VAL A 101 9.43 -31.59 -10.52
C VAL A 101 10.37 -30.38 -10.63
N GLN A 102 11.43 -30.49 -11.42
CA GLN A 102 12.37 -29.39 -11.64
C GLN A 102 11.69 -28.14 -12.25
N GLN A 103 10.79 -28.33 -13.22
CA GLN A 103 10.03 -27.22 -13.80
C GLN A 103 9.08 -26.57 -12.78
N THR A 104 8.40 -27.38 -11.98
CA THR A 104 7.51 -26.91 -10.92
C THR A 104 8.29 -26.16 -9.84
N GLU A 105 9.49 -26.62 -9.47
CA GLU A 105 10.39 -25.93 -8.54
C GLU A 105 10.79 -24.54 -9.06
N GLN A 106 11.20 -24.45 -10.32
CA GLN A 106 11.54 -23.17 -10.94
C GLN A 106 10.35 -22.20 -10.96
N ALA A 107 9.14 -22.71 -11.23
CA ALA A 107 7.93 -21.90 -11.18
C ALA A 107 7.61 -21.41 -9.76
N ILE A 108 7.77 -22.26 -8.74
CA ILE A 108 7.59 -21.89 -7.33
C ILE A 108 8.60 -20.80 -6.94
N GLU A 109 9.88 -20.96 -7.30
CA GLU A 109 10.92 -19.96 -6.99
C GLU A 109 10.63 -18.61 -7.66
N ALA A 110 10.18 -18.62 -8.92
CA ALA A 110 9.81 -17.40 -9.63
C ALA A 110 8.61 -16.70 -8.96
N LEU A 111 7.59 -17.46 -8.57
CA LEU A 111 6.43 -16.92 -7.85
C LEU A 111 6.81 -16.36 -6.48
N GLN A 112 7.71 -17.02 -5.75
CA GLN A 112 8.20 -16.54 -4.46
C GLN A 112 8.96 -15.21 -4.60
N LYS A 113 9.80 -15.08 -5.63
CA LYS A 113 10.47 -13.79 -5.91
C LYS A 113 9.45 -12.68 -6.19
N ASN A 114 8.48 -12.96 -7.06
CA ASN A 114 7.41 -12.00 -7.37
C ASN A 114 6.59 -11.62 -6.12
N GLN A 115 6.32 -12.57 -5.22
CA GLN A 115 5.65 -12.30 -3.94
C GLN A 115 6.49 -11.36 -3.08
N THR A 116 7.78 -11.65 -2.88
CA THR A 116 8.65 -10.80 -2.05
C THR A 116 8.79 -9.39 -2.62
N GLU A 117 8.85 -9.24 -3.94
CA GLU A 117 8.90 -7.93 -4.60
C GLU A 117 7.59 -7.16 -4.42
N LEU A 118 6.44 -7.84 -4.56
CA LEU A 118 5.13 -7.22 -4.38
C LEU A 118 4.86 -6.85 -2.92
N GLU A 119 5.31 -7.67 -1.97
CA GLU A 119 5.26 -7.40 -0.52
C GLU A 119 6.07 -6.15 -0.17
N ALA A 120 7.31 -6.04 -0.67
CA ALA A 120 8.14 -4.86 -0.47
C ALA A 120 7.51 -3.59 -1.08
N GLN A 121 6.92 -3.70 -2.28
CA GLN A 121 6.21 -2.58 -2.90
C GLN A 121 4.97 -2.17 -2.10
N LEU A 122 4.26 -3.13 -1.53
CA LEU A 122 3.09 -2.88 -0.71
C LEU A 122 3.46 -2.20 0.61
N GLU A 123 4.55 -2.60 1.25
CA GLU A 123 5.08 -1.94 2.44
C GLU A 123 5.49 -0.48 2.16
N ASP A 124 6.20 -0.23 1.06
CA ASP A 124 6.54 1.12 0.61
C ASP A 124 5.27 1.95 0.33
N ASN A 125 4.26 1.37 -0.31
CA ASN A 125 2.98 2.04 -0.57
C ASN A 125 2.20 2.35 0.72
N LEU A 126 2.23 1.46 1.72
CA LEU A 126 1.61 1.71 3.03
C LEU A 126 2.30 2.86 3.77
N SER A 127 3.64 2.89 3.77
CA SER A 127 4.39 3.98 4.42
C SER A 127 4.10 5.35 3.78
N LYS A 128 3.95 5.39 2.45
CA LYS A 128 3.55 6.59 1.70
C LYS A 128 2.12 6.99 2.00
N TYR A 129 1.21 6.03 2.10
CA TYR A 129 -0.18 6.26 2.48
C TYR A 129 -0.28 6.90 3.86
N GLU A 130 0.41 6.35 4.86
CA GLU A 130 0.45 6.89 6.22
C GLU A 130 0.98 8.32 6.24
N SER A 131 2.05 8.59 5.50
CA SER A 131 2.61 9.94 5.36
C SER A 131 1.60 10.93 4.76
N MET A 132 0.87 10.53 3.72
CA MET A 132 -0.17 11.36 3.10
C MET A 132 -1.36 11.62 4.03
N CYS A 133 -1.78 10.63 4.82
CA CYS A 133 -2.82 10.77 5.81
C CYS A 133 -2.44 11.76 6.93
N GLN A 134 -1.22 11.63 7.48
CA GLN A 134 -0.69 12.57 8.48
C GLN A 134 -0.64 14.00 7.93
N GLN A 135 -0.18 14.17 6.69
CA GLN A 135 -0.15 15.49 6.04
C GLN A 135 -1.56 16.07 5.85
N SER A 136 -2.54 15.24 5.47
CA SER A 136 -3.92 15.69 5.37
C SER A 136 -4.46 16.15 6.72
N GLU A 137 -4.14 15.45 7.81
CA GLU A 137 -4.59 15.80 9.15
C GLU A 137 -3.99 17.14 9.62
N LEU A 138 -2.72 17.38 9.34
CA LEU A 138 -2.04 18.66 9.63
C LEU A 138 -2.68 19.82 8.86
N LEU A 139 -3.01 19.63 7.58
CA LEU A 139 -3.67 20.65 6.75
C LEU A 139 -5.09 20.95 7.26
N MET A 140 -5.88 19.93 7.62
CA MET A 140 -7.21 20.10 8.21
C MET A 140 -7.16 20.86 9.55
N SER A 141 -6.16 20.55 10.37
CA SER A 141 -5.96 21.20 11.67
C SER A 141 -5.58 22.68 11.52
N ARG A 142 -4.79 23.00 10.49
CA ARG A 142 -4.41 24.37 10.15
C ARG A 142 -5.58 25.18 9.60
N GLU A 143 -6.37 24.63 8.67
CA GLU A 143 -7.58 25.28 8.18
C GLU A 143 -8.58 25.55 9.31
N ASN A 144 -8.82 24.57 10.19
CA ASN A 144 -9.68 24.78 11.36
C ASN A 144 -9.17 25.90 12.29
N SER A 145 -7.85 25.99 12.48
CA SER A 145 -7.24 27.05 13.30
C SER A 145 -7.33 28.44 12.63
N GLN A 146 -7.20 28.51 11.30
CA GLN A 146 -7.37 29.74 10.54
C GLN A 146 -8.84 30.19 10.51
N VAL A 147 -9.78 29.25 10.30
CA VAL A 147 -11.22 29.54 10.35
C VAL A 147 -11.66 29.95 11.76
N GLN A 148 -11.13 29.32 12.82
CA GLN A 148 -11.41 29.74 14.20
C GLN A 148 -10.83 31.13 14.51
N SER A 149 -9.57 31.40 14.14
CA SER A 149 -8.97 32.72 14.35
C SER A 149 -9.67 33.82 13.53
N GLN A 150 -10.12 33.53 12.30
CA GLN A 150 -10.97 34.45 11.51
C GLN A 150 -12.36 34.66 12.11
N LYS A 151 -12.98 33.63 12.71
CA LYS A 151 -14.25 33.78 13.44
C LYS A 151 -14.14 34.67 14.68
N TYR A 152 -12.99 34.68 15.37
CA TYR A 152 -12.73 35.59 16.49
C TYR A 152 -12.18 36.95 16.07
N SER A 153 -11.75 37.11 14.82
CA SER A 153 -11.33 38.37 14.21
C SER A 153 -12.36 38.91 13.21
N SER A 154 -13.64 38.56 13.39
CA SER A 154 -14.74 39.28 12.76
C SER A 154 -14.75 40.72 13.28
N ASN A 155 -14.05 41.60 12.56
CA ASN A 155 -14.07 43.07 12.63
C ASN A 155 -14.82 43.66 13.83
N PHE A 156 -14.11 43.88 14.93
CA PHE A 156 -14.51 44.90 15.89
C PHE A 156 -14.32 46.25 15.20
N HIS A 157 -15.34 46.71 14.47
CA HIS A 157 -15.39 48.06 13.96
C HIS A 157 -16.19 48.88 14.96
N VAL A 158 -15.47 49.64 15.80
CA VAL A 158 -16.10 50.61 16.69
C VAL A 158 -16.58 51.76 15.81
N THR A 159 -17.89 51.98 15.77
CA THR A 159 -18.48 53.07 14.99
C THR A 159 -18.27 54.40 15.70
N GLU A 160 -18.27 55.50 14.94
CA GLU A 160 -18.06 56.85 15.47
C GLU A 160 -19.11 57.20 16.55
N ASP A 161 -20.35 56.72 16.37
CA ASP A 161 -21.44 56.83 17.35
C ASP A 161 -21.16 56.09 18.67
N GLU A 162 -20.55 54.90 18.61
CA GLU A 162 -20.15 54.15 19.81
C GLU A 162 -19.04 54.86 20.58
N ILE A 163 -18.14 55.54 19.86
CA ILE A 163 -17.09 56.38 20.46
C ILE A 163 -17.72 57.57 21.18
N GLU A 164 -18.69 58.27 20.57
CA GLU A 164 -19.36 59.41 21.20
C GLU A 164 -20.13 59.01 22.47
N ILE A 165 -20.83 57.87 22.45
CA ILE A 165 -21.55 57.35 23.61
C ILE A 165 -20.57 56.97 24.73
N ALA A 166 -19.46 56.30 24.40
CA ALA A 166 -18.42 55.99 25.38
C ALA A 166 -17.81 57.26 26.00
N LEU A 167 -17.59 58.29 25.18
CA LEU A 167 -16.98 59.56 25.63
C LEU A 167 -17.92 60.37 26.53
N LEU A 168 -19.23 60.31 26.29
CA LEU A 168 -20.25 60.89 27.18
C LEU A 168 -20.30 60.17 28.54
N ASN A 169 -20.26 58.83 28.55
CA ASN A 169 -20.25 58.04 29.77
C ASN A 169 -18.98 58.30 30.60
N GLU A 170 -17.81 58.39 29.95
CA GLU A 170 -16.54 58.70 30.61
C GLU A 170 -16.54 60.12 31.22
N LYS A 171 -17.12 61.10 30.50
CA LYS A 171 -17.28 62.48 31.03
C LYS A 171 -18.21 62.53 32.24
N GLN A 172 -19.31 61.78 32.22
CA GLN A 172 -20.22 61.71 33.36
C GLN A 172 -19.57 61.03 34.57
N ALA A 173 -18.87 59.92 34.37
CA ALA A 173 -18.14 59.22 35.43
C ALA A 173 -17.09 60.11 36.11
N ARG A 174 -16.38 60.95 35.33
CA ARG A 174 -15.38 61.89 35.86
C ARG A 174 -15.96 63.17 36.46
N SER A 175 -17.22 63.49 36.16
CA SER A 175 -17.94 64.61 36.79
C SER A 175 -18.63 64.22 38.11
N GLN A 176 -18.75 62.92 38.37
CA GLN A 176 -19.31 62.36 39.61
C GLN A 176 -18.25 61.83 40.60
N SER A 177 -16.96 61.97 40.28
CA SER A 177 -15.83 61.93 41.24
C SER A 177 -15.37 63.34 41.57
#